data_AF-A0A5B7AJG4-F1
#
_entry.id   AF-A0A5B7AJG4-F1
#
_cell.length_a   1.000
_cell.length_b   1.000
_cell.length_c   1.000
_cell.angle_alpha   90.00
_cell.angle_beta   90.00
_cell.angle_gamma   90.00
#
_symmetry.space_group_name_H-M   'P 1'
#
loop_
_entity.id
_entity.type
_entity.pdbx_description
1 polymer ?
#
loop_
_entity_poly.entity_id
_entity_poly.type
_entity_poly.pdbx_seq_one_letter_code
_entity_poly.pdbx_strand_id
1 'polypeptide(L)'
;MFRVASGVNQRLSTFLFHRRHLTFSLMANSRVSAFSTGSPTNAPFKRVGTHNGSFHCDEALGCFMIRLTNKFSGAEIVRTRDPQVLETLDAVLDVGGVYDPSRDLYDHHQKGFDEVFGHGFTTKLSSAGLIYKHYGMEIIAKELQLDEGHTDVHRLFLATYKSFMEAIDA
;
A
#
# COMPACT_ATOMS: atom_id res chain seq x y z
N MET A 1 -51.98 8.09 -34.20
CA MET A 1 -51.06 9.08 -33.61
C MET A 1 -50.04 8.29 -32.81
N PHE A 2 -48.82 8.15 -33.36
CA PHE A 2 -47.82 7.17 -32.96
C PHE A 2 -46.86 7.71 -31.88
N ARG A 3 -46.09 6.75 -31.36
CA ARG A 3 -45.39 6.62 -30.07
C ARG A 3 -43.91 7.03 -30.18
N VAL A 4 -43.29 7.19 -29.00
CA VAL A 4 -41.85 7.08 -28.66
C VAL A 4 -40.95 8.29 -28.95
N ALA A 5 -40.39 8.84 -27.86
CA ALA A 5 -39.21 9.69 -27.83
C ALA A 5 -37.94 8.84 -27.84
N SER A 6 -37.00 9.17 -28.72
CA SER A 6 -35.62 8.68 -28.72
C SER A 6 -34.69 9.87 -28.99
N GLY A 7 -34.09 10.40 -27.92
CA GLY A 7 -33.06 11.42 -28.00
C GLY A 7 -31.70 10.82 -27.65
N VAL A 8 -30.98 10.34 -28.65
CA VAL A 8 -29.54 10.06 -28.55
C VAL A 8 -28.83 11.24 -29.22
N ASN A 9 -28.07 12.02 -28.46
CA ASN A 9 -27.14 13.00 -29.01
C ASN A 9 -25.75 12.70 -28.45
N GLN A 10 -24.92 12.06 -29.28
CA GLN A 10 -23.51 11.83 -29.01
C GLN A 10 -22.78 13.18 -29.08
N ARG A 11 -22.27 13.65 -27.94
CA ARG A 11 -21.16 14.62 -27.93
C ARG A 11 -19.90 13.90 -27.45
N LEU A 12 -19.13 13.42 -28.42
CA LEU A 12 -17.73 13.08 -28.26
C LEU A 12 -16.97 14.38 -27.95
N SER A 13 -16.58 14.58 -26.70
CA SER A 13 -15.57 15.57 -26.34
C SER A 13 -14.20 14.94 -26.55
N THR A 14 -13.50 15.42 -27.56
CA THR A 14 -12.10 15.14 -27.83
C THR A 14 -11.24 15.64 -26.66
N PHE A 15 -10.54 14.73 -25.97
CA PHE A 15 -9.46 15.10 -25.05
C PHE A 15 -8.26 15.59 -25.88
N LEU A 16 -8.12 16.91 -25.97
CA LEU A 16 -6.93 17.56 -26.49
C LEU A 16 -5.81 17.43 -25.45
N PHE A 17 -4.84 16.54 -25.70
CA PHE A 17 -3.56 16.56 -25.01
C PHE A 17 -2.80 17.83 -25.41
N HIS A 18 -2.79 18.82 -24.53
CA HIS A 18 -1.99 20.03 -24.72
C HIS A 18 -0.53 19.73 -24.36
N ARG A 19 0.28 19.43 -25.39
CA ARG A 19 1.73 19.27 -25.28
C ARG A 19 2.35 20.63 -24.97
N ARG A 20 2.62 20.93 -23.69
CA ARG A 20 3.39 22.12 -23.31
C ARG A 20 4.85 21.92 -23.72
N HIS A 21 5.26 22.65 -24.76
CA HIS A 21 6.68 22.90 -25.04
C HIS A 21 7.21 23.89 -23.98
N LEU A 22 8.12 23.42 -23.13
CA LEU A 22 8.90 24.26 -22.23
C LEU A 22 10.14 24.76 -22.98
N THR A 23 10.21 26.07 -23.22
CA THR A 23 11.40 26.75 -23.68
C THR A 23 12.35 26.96 -22.49
N PHE A 24 13.58 26.46 -22.62
CA PHE A 24 14.62 26.59 -21.60
C PHE A 24 15.36 27.93 -21.82
N SER A 25 15.22 28.88 -20.90
CA SER A 25 16.02 30.11 -20.88
C SER A 25 17.26 29.87 -20.02
N LEU A 26 18.44 29.93 -20.63
CA LEU A 26 19.72 29.75 -19.96
C LEU A 26 20.12 31.08 -19.27
N MET A 27 19.96 31.16 -17.97
CA MET A 27 20.59 32.18 -17.12
C MET A 27 21.64 31.48 -16.26
N ALA A 28 22.91 31.68 -16.60
CA ALA A 28 24.03 31.20 -15.82
C ALA A 28 24.11 31.97 -14.50
N ASN A 29 24.02 31.28 -13.37
CA ASN A 29 24.37 31.82 -12.07
C ASN A 29 25.32 30.85 -11.38
N SER A 30 26.62 31.17 -11.47
CA SER A 30 27.69 30.45 -10.81
C SER A 30 27.64 30.74 -9.32
N ARG A 31 27.16 29.77 -8.53
CA ARG A 31 27.50 29.65 -7.11
C ARG A 31 28.03 28.26 -6.88
N VAL A 32 29.33 28.17 -6.62
CA VAL A 32 30.00 26.96 -6.18
C VAL A 32 29.37 26.52 -4.86
N SER A 33 28.49 25.51 -4.92
CA SER A 33 28.02 24.85 -3.71
C SER A 33 29.18 24.00 -3.20
N ALA A 34 29.67 24.32 -2.02
CA ALA A 34 30.64 23.49 -1.31
C ALA A 34 30.12 22.05 -1.29
N PHE A 35 30.98 21.10 -1.68
CA PHE A 35 30.72 19.68 -1.53
C PHE A 35 30.48 19.40 -0.04
N SER A 36 29.22 19.23 0.34
CA SER A 36 28.89 18.67 1.64
C SER A 36 29.23 17.18 1.58
N THR A 37 30.30 16.79 2.27
CA THR A 37 30.62 15.39 2.58
C THR A 37 29.68 14.89 3.69
N GLY A 38 28.38 15.09 3.52
CA GLY A 38 27.39 14.40 4.32
C GLY A 38 27.39 12.96 3.87
N SER A 39 27.99 12.06 4.66
CA SER A 39 27.72 10.63 4.53
C SER A 39 26.21 10.43 4.45
N PRO A 40 25.68 9.69 3.47
CA PRO A 40 24.28 9.30 3.51
C PRO A 40 24.09 8.60 4.85
N THR A 41 23.16 9.10 5.67
CA THR A 41 22.82 8.52 6.95
C THR A 41 22.49 7.05 6.72
N ASN A 42 23.43 6.17 7.06
CA ASN A 42 23.35 4.74 6.84
C ASN A 42 22.47 4.13 7.95
N ALA A 43 21.26 4.67 8.12
CA ALA A 43 20.27 4.05 8.98
C ALA A 43 19.96 2.68 8.34
N PRO A 44 20.11 1.58 9.09
CA PRO A 44 19.83 0.26 8.54
C PRO A 44 18.38 0.23 8.04
N PHE A 45 18.17 -0.38 6.87
CA PHE A 45 16.82 -0.61 6.36
C PHE A 45 16.01 -1.35 7.43
N LYS A 46 14.75 -0.96 7.57
CA LYS A 46 13.79 -1.73 8.37
C LYS A 46 13.71 -3.16 7.85
N ARG A 47 13.45 -4.11 8.74
CA ARG A 47 13.41 -5.54 8.43
C ARG A 47 12.04 -6.10 8.76
N VAL A 48 11.42 -6.77 7.79
CA VAL A 48 10.08 -7.35 7.91
C VAL A 48 10.17 -8.87 7.79
N GLY A 49 9.64 -9.57 8.78
CA GLY A 49 9.61 -11.03 8.82
C GLY A 49 8.39 -11.62 8.13
N THR A 50 8.60 -12.71 7.40
CA THR A 50 7.54 -13.62 6.93
C THR A 50 8.00 -15.07 7.02
N HIS A 51 7.09 -16.03 6.87
CA HIS A 51 7.42 -17.45 6.89
C HIS A 51 8.37 -17.86 5.74
N ASN A 52 9.16 -18.90 5.96
CA ASN A 52 10.11 -19.46 4.98
C ASN A 52 9.55 -20.66 4.19
N GLY A 53 8.24 -20.73 4.00
CA GLY A 53 7.58 -21.80 3.24
C GLY A 53 7.49 -21.52 1.74
N SER A 54 6.60 -22.25 1.06
CA SER A 54 6.12 -21.89 -0.28
C SER A 54 5.54 -20.47 -0.26
N PHE A 55 5.61 -19.77 -1.38
CA PHE A 55 5.00 -18.44 -1.47
C PHE A 55 3.48 -18.56 -1.52
N HIS A 56 2.80 -17.93 -0.58
CA HIS A 56 1.36 -17.71 -0.64
C HIS A 56 1.06 -16.33 -1.23
N CYS A 57 -0.12 -16.18 -1.84
CA CYS A 57 -0.49 -14.95 -2.55
C CYS A 57 -0.59 -13.76 -1.58
N ASP A 58 -1.21 -13.99 -0.44
CA ASP A 58 -1.41 -13.01 0.62
C ASP A 58 -0.08 -12.61 1.28
N GLU A 59 0.80 -13.55 1.65
CA GLU A 59 2.09 -13.20 2.25
C GLU A 59 2.95 -12.35 1.31
N ALA A 60 2.95 -12.69 0.01
CA ALA A 60 3.69 -11.96 -1.01
C ALA A 60 3.12 -10.55 -1.23
N LEU A 61 1.80 -10.42 -1.29
CA LEU A 61 1.13 -9.13 -1.44
C LEU A 61 1.30 -8.25 -0.19
N GLY A 62 1.20 -8.83 1.00
CA GLY A 62 1.46 -8.14 2.27
C GLY A 62 2.89 -7.60 2.34
N CYS A 63 3.89 -8.42 1.99
CA CYS A 63 5.29 -8.02 1.88
C CYS A 63 5.50 -6.87 0.88
N PHE A 64 4.78 -6.89 -0.25
CA PHE A 64 4.84 -5.80 -1.23
C PHE A 64 4.23 -4.51 -0.67
N MET A 65 3.01 -4.57 -0.15
CA MET A 65 2.27 -3.40 0.33
C MET A 65 2.96 -2.71 1.51
N ILE A 66 3.45 -3.46 2.50
CA ILE A 66 4.11 -2.85 3.67
C ILE A 66 5.33 -2.02 3.26
N ARG A 67 6.06 -2.43 2.20
CA ARG A 67 7.22 -1.70 1.66
C ARG A 67 6.85 -0.39 0.94
N LEU A 68 5.58 -0.16 0.63
CA LEU A 68 5.09 1.10 0.06
C LEU A 68 4.84 2.17 1.13
N THR A 69 4.67 1.76 2.38
CA THR A 69 4.51 2.66 3.54
C THR A 69 5.74 3.54 3.74
N ASN A 70 5.57 4.62 4.48
CA ASN A 70 6.65 5.51 4.90
C ASN A 70 7.53 4.83 5.96
N LYS A 71 6.91 4.10 6.90
CA LYS A 71 7.62 3.44 8.01
C LYS A 71 8.54 2.32 7.53
N PHE A 72 8.11 1.52 6.56
CA PHE A 72 8.84 0.35 6.06
C PHE A 72 9.31 0.52 4.62
N SER A 73 9.47 1.77 4.16
CA SER A 73 9.87 2.04 2.78
C SER A 73 11.18 1.35 2.44
N GLY A 74 11.14 0.47 1.43
CA GLY A 74 12.31 -0.28 0.98
C GLY A 74 12.83 -1.33 1.98
N ALA A 75 12.05 -1.70 3.00
CA ALA A 75 12.45 -2.67 4.01
C ALA A 75 12.96 -3.99 3.40
N GLU A 76 13.92 -4.61 4.10
CA GLU A 76 14.42 -5.95 3.81
C GLU A 76 13.37 -6.99 4.22
N ILE A 77 13.05 -7.94 3.33
CA ILE A 77 12.16 -9.06 3.65
C ILE A 77 13.01 -10.24 4.14
N VAL A 78 12.76 -10.66 5.38
CA VAL A 78 13.43 -11.78 6.04
C VAL A 78 12.48 -12.96 6.10
N ARG A 79 12.80 -14.05 5.38
CA ARG A 79 12.00 -15.28 5.38
C ARG A 79 12.51 -16.24 6.46
N THR A 80 11.76 -16.42 7.54
CA THR A 80 12.13 -17.31 8.67
C THR A 80 10.90 -17.73 9.48
N ARG A 81 11.02 -18.82 10.23
CA ARG A 81 10.08 -19.22 11.29
C ARG A 81 10.71 -19.27 12.68
N ASP A 82 11.99 -18.91 12.77
CA ASP A 82 12.71 -18.90 14.05
C ASP A 82 12.17 -17.77 14.93
N PRO A 83 11.53 -18.08 16.08
CA PRO A 83 10.98 -17.07 16.97
C PRO A 83 12.04 -16.07 17.45
N GLN A 84 13.28 -16.52 17.68
CA GLN A 84 14.36 -15.65 18.15
C GLN A 84 14.75 -14.63 17.09
N VAL A 85 14.69 -15.00 15.80
CA VAL A 85 14.91 -14.05 14.72
C VAL A 85 13.74 -13.09 14.60
N LEU A 86 12.50 -13.60 14.63
CA LEU A 86 11.28 -12.80 14.49
C LEU A 86 11.18 -11.71 15.56
N GLU A 87 11.57 -11.99 16.79
CA GLU A 87 11.60 -11.03 17.91
C GLU A 87 12.54 -9.83 17.66
N THR A 88 13.50 -9.94 16.74
CA THR A 88 14.45 -8.87 16.40
C THR A 88 14.00 -7.99 15.23
N LEU A 89 12.90 -8.35 14.56
CA LEU A 89 12.45 -7.67 13.34
C LEU A 89 11.52 -6.49 13.67
N ASP A 90 11.44 -5.53 12.75
CA ASP A 90 10.66 -4.32 12.93
C ASP A 90 9.15 -4.52 12.66
N ALA A 91 8.80 -5.55 11.88
CA ALA A 91 7.44 -6.02 11.68
C ALA A 91 7.47 -7.51 11.31
N VAL A 92 6.35 -8.20 11.54
CA VAL A 92 6.20 -9.62 11.19
C VAL A 92 4.81 -9.83 10.62
N LEU A 93 4.71 -10.63 9.55
CA LEU A 93 3.47 -10.93 8.86
C LEU A 93 3.44 -12.41 8.45
N ASP A 94 2.26 -13.02 8.47
CA ASP A 94 2.02 -14.43 8.12
C ASP A 94 2.78 -15.48 8.95
N VAL A 95 3.37 -15.07 10.07
CA VAL A 95 4.10 -15.95 10.99
C VAL A 95 4.13 -15.35 12.40
N GLY A 96 4.37 -16.20 13.40
CA GLY A 96 4.55 -15.78 14.80
C GLY A 96 3.29 -15.94 15.66
N GLY A 97 2.14 -16.21 15.06
CA GLY A 97 0.89 -16.53 15.74
C GLY A 97 0.29 -15.34 16.51
N VAL A 98 0.61 -14.10 16.12
CA VAL A 98 0.12 -12.88 16.81
C VAL A 98 -0.36 -11.83 15.81
N TYR A 99 -1.55 -11.29 16.07
CA TYR A 99 -2.03 -10.04 15.48
C TYR A 99 -1.98 -8.94 16.56
N ASP A 100 -1.07 -7.99 16.39
CA ASP A 100 -0.93 -6.82 17.24
C ASP A 100 -0.40 -5.65 16.40
N PRO A 101 -1.31 -4.79 15.87
CA PRO A 101 -0.90 -3.67 15.01
C PRO A 101 -0.09 -2.61 15.75
N SER A 102 -0.14 -2.56 17.09
CA SER A 102 0.70 -1.63 17.87
C SER A 102 2.18 -2.02 17.88
N ARG A 103 2.46 -3.30 17.56
CA ARG A 103 3.79 -3.89 17.47
C ARG A 103 4.16 -4.34 16.05
N ASP A 104 3.35 -3.97 15.07
CA ASP A 104 3.51 -4.36 13.66
C ASP A 104 3.54 -5.88 13.44
N LEU A 105 2.72 -6.61 14.18
CA LEU A 105 2.54 -8.07 14.05
C LEU A 105 1.21 -8.35 13.34
N TYR A 106 1.27 -9.00 12.18
CA TYR A 106 0.13 -9.19 11.27
C TYR A 106 0.03 -10.65 10.82
N ASP A 107 -0.09 -11.56 11.78
CA ASP A 107 -0.41 -12.96 11.50
C ASP A 107 -1.92 -13.20 11.71
N HIS A 108 -2.50 -14.13 10.95
CA HIS A 108 -3.90 -14.52 10.98
C HIS A 108 -4.12 -16.01 11.35
N HIS A 109 -3.04 -16.77 11.58
CA HIS A 109 -3.10 -18.22 11.84
C HIS A 109 -3.63 -18.61 13.23
N GLN A 110 -4.07 -17.67 14.06
CA GLN A 110 -4.48 -17.94 15.43
C GLN A 110 -5.83 -18.67 15.47
N LYS A 111 -5.95 -19.61 16.42
CA LYS A 111 -7.25 -20.22 16.69
C LYS A 111 -8.25 -19.16 17.13
N GLY A 112 -9.39 -19.12 16.44
CA GLY A 112 -10.44 -18.16 16.74
C GLY A 112 -10.23 -16.78 16.13
N PHE A 113 -9.22 -16.59 15.27
CA PHE A 113 -9.07 -15.33 14.53
C PHE A 113 -10.35 -15.00 13.73
N ASP A 114 -10.90 -13.83 13.99
CA ASP A 114 -12.18 -13.34 13.48
C ASP A 114 -12.14 -11.88 13.05
N GLU A 115 -10.93 -11.31 12.94
CA GLU A 115 -10.75 -9.94 12.46
C GLU A 115 -11.23 -9.81 11.01
N VAL A 116 -12.05 -8.79 10.76
CA VAL A 116 -12.59 -8.43 9.46
C VAL A 116 -12.20 -7.00 9.10
N PHE A 117 -12.30 -6.61 7.84
CA PHE A 117 -12.01 -5.24 7.41
C PHE A 117 -12.91 -4.19 8.07
N GLY A 118 -14.14 -4.56 8.43
CA GLY A 118 -15.18 -3.65 8.87
C GLY A 118 -16.03 -3.17 7.69
N HIS A 119 -16.65 -2.00 7.78
CA HIS A 119 -17.39 -1.38 6.67
C HIS A 119 -18.49 -2.24 6.00
N GLY A 120 -19.02 -3.24 6.72
CA GLY A 120 -20.03 -4.18 6.23
C GLY A 120 -19.47 -5.46 5.59
N PHE A 121 -18.14 -5.62 5.51
CA PHE A 121 -17.50 -6.85 5.08
C PHE A 121 -17.39 -7.85 6.24
N THR A 122 -17.60 -9.13 5.93
CA THR A 122 -17.57 -10.23 6.91
C THR A 122 -16.46 -11.25 6.64
N THR A 123 -15.72 -11.08 5.55
CA THR A 123 -14.58 -11.93 5.17
C THR A 123 -13.45 -11.73 6.18
N LYS A 124 -12.91 -12.85 6.69
CA LYS A 124 -11.79 -12.83 7.63
C LYS A 124 -10.53 -12.40 6.92
N LEU A 125 -9.70 -11.60 7.58
CA LEU A 125 -8.50 -11.06 6.94
C LEU A 125 -7.39 -12.10 6.81
N SER A 126 -6.73 -12.09 5.66
CA SER A 126 -5.40 -12.67 5.45
C SER A 126 -4.31 -11.73 5.98
N SER A 127 -3.05 -12.16 5.93
CA SER A 127 -1.91 -11.27 6.21
C SER A 127 -1.87 -10.04 5.28
N ALA A 128 -2.27 -10.19 4.01
CA ALA A 128 -2.42 -9.05 3.10
C ALA A 128 -3.58 -8.11 3.53
N GLY A 129 -4.72 -8.68 3.90
CA GLY A 129 -5.88 -7.93 4.39
C GLY A 129 -5.57 -7.13 5.64
N LEU A 130 -4.79 -7.70 6.57
CA LEU A 130 -4.30 -7.02 7.76
C LEU A 130 -3.42 -5.81 7.42
N ILE A 131 -2.43 -5.99 6.52
CA ILE A 131 -1.60 -4.87 6.07
C ILE A 131 -2.45 -3.80 5.39
N TYR A 132 -3.37 -4.19 4.52
CA TYR A 132 -4.24 -3.24 3.83
C TYR A 132 -5.16 -2.49 4.80
N LYS A 133 -5.70 -3.15 5.82
CA LYS A 133 -6.54 -2.52 6.85
C LYS A 133 -5.81 -1.37 7.56
N HIS A 134 -4.53 -1.56 7.89
CA HIS A 134 -3.76 -0.58 8.66
C HIS A 134 -3.03 0.46 7.80
N TYR A 135 -2.64 0.10 6.59
CA TYR A 135 -1.78 0.93 5.73
C TYR A 135 -2.40 1.31 4.38
N GLY A 136 -3.56 0.74 4.02
CA GLY A 136 -4.16 0.96 2.69
C GLY A 136 -4.51 2.43 2.43
N MET A 137 -4.98 3.15 3.44
CA MET A 137 -5.24 4.59 3.34
C MET A 137 -3.96 5.39 3.04
N GLU A 138 -2.89 5.14 3.81
CA GLU A 138 -1.56 5.75 3.60
C GLU A 138 -1.03 5.47 2.18
N ILE A 139 -1.07 4.21 1.75
CA ILE A 139 -0.56 3.78 0.44
C ILE A 139 -1.31 4.48 -0.69
N ILE A 140 -2.65 4.51 -0.63
CA ILE A 140 -3.48 5.16 -1.66
C ILE A 140 -3.25 6.68 -1.66
N ALA A 141 -3.21 7.30 -0.49
CA ALA A 141 -2.97 8.74 -0.36
C ALA A 141 -1.63 9.15 -0.98
N LYS A 142 -0.58 8.38 -0.70
CA LYS A 142 0.76 8.59 -1.25
C LYS A 142 0.80 8.47 -2.77
N GLU A 143 0.14 7.45 -3.32
CA GLU A 143 0.10 7.24 -4.77
C GLU A 143 -0.67 8.36 -5.49
N LEU A 144 -1.76 8.85 -4.88
CA LEU A 144 -2.54 9.96 -5.43
C LEU A 144 -1.96 11.35 -5.15
N GLN A 145 -0.95 11.46 -4.26
CA GLN A 145 -0.43 12.73 -3.75
C GLN A 145 -1.53 13.59 -3.10
N LEU A 146 -2.39 12.95 -2.30
CA LEU A 146 -3.48 13.57 -1.54
C LEU A 146 -3.32 13.30 -0.04
N ASP A 147 -4.03 14.05 0.79
CA ASP A 147 -4.13 13.75 2.22
C ASP A 147 -4.91 12.45 2.46
N GLU A 148 -4.55 11.68 3.50
CA GLU A 148 -5.27 10.45 3.88
C GLU A 148 -6.75 10.72 4.20
N GLY A 149 -7.08 11.91 4.72
CA GLY A 149 -8.46 12.32 4.98
C GLY A 149 -9.28 12.68 3.73
N HIS A 150 -8.67 12.67 2.53
CA HIS A 150 -9.34 13.09 1.31
C HIS A 150 -10.45 12.10 0.89
N THR A 151 -11.58 12.62 0.45
CA THR A 151 -12.76 11.78 0.12
C THR A 151 -12.49 10.75 -0.97
N ASP A 152 -11.67 11.07 -1.96
CA ASP A 152 -11.31 10.12 -3.02
C ASP A 152 -10.37 9.01 -2.54
N VAL A 153 -9.49 9.29 -1.56
CA VAL A 153 -8.67 8.25 -0.91
C VAL A 153 -9.58 7.26 -0.20
N HIS A 154 -10.53 7.75 0.61
CA HIS A 154 -11.49 6.89 1.29
C HIS A 154 -12.37 6.09 0.31
N ARG A 155 -12.82 6.69 -0.81
CA ARG A 155 -13.59 5.98 -1.84
C ARG A 155 -12.77 4.84 -2.45
N LEU A 156 -11.51 5.09 -2.81
CA LEU A 156 -10.64 4.05 -3.36
C LEU A 156 -10.28 3.00 -2.31
N PHE A 157 -10.10 3.37 -1.05
CA PHE A 157 -9.81 2.42 0.03
C PHE A 157 -10.90 1.35 0.14
N LEU A 158 -12.17 1.76 0.11
CA LEU A 158 -13.29 0.83 0.15
C LEU A 158 -13.47 0.08 -1.19
N ALA A 159 -13.30 0.76 -2.33
CA ALA A 159 -13.48 0.15 -3.64
C ALA A 159 -12.42 -0.91 -3.94
N THR A 160 -11.14 -0.62 -3.66
CA THR A 160 -10.02 -1.55 -3.82
C THR A 160 -10.16 -2.74 -2.88
N TYR A 161 -10.66 -2.55 -1.64
CA TYR A 161 -10.93 -3.69 -0.78
C TYR A 161 -11.98 -4.62 -1.41
N LYS A 162 -13.13 -4.05 -1.75
CA LYS A 162 -14.27 -4.78 -2.35
C LYS A 162 -13.92 -5.51 -3.64
N SER A 163 -13.13 -4.88 -4.51
CA SER A 163 -12.91 -5.36 -5.88
C SER A 163 -11.64 -6.19 -6.03
N PHE A 164 -10.77 -6.22 -5.02
CA PHE A 164 -9.49 -6.91 -5.10
C PHE A 164 -9.10 -7.59 -3.79
N MET A 165 -8.94 -6.85 -2.70
CA MET A 165 -8.40 -7.42 -1.45
C MET A 165 -9.29 -8.50 -0.84
N GLU A 166 -10.60 -8.33 -0.86
CA GLU A 166 -11.54 -9.31 -0.31
C GLU A 166 -11.39 -10.69 -0.98
N ALA A 167 -11.05 -10.73 -2.28
CA ALA A 167 -10.80 -11.99 -2.99
C ALA A 167 -9.45 -12.64 -2.64
N ILE A 168 -8.51 -11.89 -2.07
CA ILE A 168 -7.25 -12.42 -1.52
C ILE A 168 -7.46 -12.93 -0.09
N ASP A 169 -8.38 -12.31 0.66
CA ASP A 169 -8.75 -12.70 2.02
C ASP A 169 -9.61 -13.96 2.10
N ALA A 170 -10.37 -14.27 1.05
CA ALA A 170 -11.36 -15.36 0.98
C ALA A 170 -10.78 -16.77 0.80
#